data_AF-A0A8C0Q0E6-F1
#
_entry.id   AF-A0A8C0Q0E6-F1
#
_cell.length_a   1.000
_cell.length_b   1.000
_cell.length_c   1.000
_cell.angle_alpha   90.00
_cell.angle_beta   90.00
_cell.angle_gamma   90.00
#
_symmetry.space_group_name_H-M   'P 1'
#
loop_
_entity.id
_entity.type
_entity.pdbx_description
1 polymer ?
#
loop_
_entity_poly.entity_id
_entity_poly.type
_entity_poly.pdbx_seq_one_letter_code
_entity_poly.pdbx_strand_id
1 'polypeptide(L)'
;MGGSASSLLDEGKCTYIRGKTEATIKNFSPFYSRQYAVAFCNHVRSEVEQQRDLTSQFLKTKPPLETGTVLYEAELSQFAEDIKKWKERYIVIKNDFAVESYENKEAYQRGVAPKSRILPAGGKVLTSENEYNLLSDRFFPDPLAPSEKENAQPFVVLPKEFPVYLWQPFLRHGYFCFHEATDQKKFSALLSDCIRHLNHDYTKQMTFEAQAFLEAVQFFRQEKGHYGSWEMITGDEVQVTWAQSFEPSSLRVGGQSHNKKKNQRKTLQEWKMWFQRLFRSSSRSVWSTSY
;
A
#
# COMPACT_ATOMS: atom_id res chain seq x y z
N MET A 1 2.61 18.67 -28.36
CA MET A 1 1.84 17.44 -28.12
C MET A 1 2.82 16.27 -28.10
N GLY A 2 2.74 15.38 -27.09
CA GLY A 2 3.59 14.18 -27.00
C GLY A 2 4.20 14.01 -25.61
N GLY A 3 3.50 13.28 -24.73
CA GLY A 3 3.96 12.98 -23.38
C GLY A 3 5.06 11.91 -23.38
N SER A 4 6.23 12.23 -22.83
CA SER A 4 7.35 11.30 -22.59
C SER A 4 7.09 10.37 -21.39
N ALA A 5 5.98 9.63 -21.42
CA ALA A 5 5.67 8.62 -20.40
C ALA A 5 6.16 7.19 -20.76
N SER A 6 6.84 7.02 -21.90
CA SER A 6 7.10 5.71 -22.52
C SER A 6 8.47 5.06 -22.20
N SER A 7 9.39 5.71 -21.47
CA SER A 7 10.80 5.26 -21.44
C SER A 7 11.22 4.44 -20.21
N LEU A 8 10.33 4.19 -19.24
CA LEU A 8 10.69 3.52 -17.99
C LEU A 8 10.30 2.04 -17.93
N LEU A 9 9.22 1.64 -18.61
CA LEU A 9 8.76 0.26 -18.73
C LEU A 9 8.71 -0.11 -20.21
N ASP A 10 9.79 -0.71 -20.71
CA ASP A 10 9.75 -1.36 -22.02
C ASP A 10 9.02 -2.72 -21.91
N GLU A 11 8.51 -3.21 -23.04
CA GLU A 11 7.74 -4.47 -23.12
C GLU A 11 8.53 -5.66 -22.55
N GLY A 12 9.86 -5.65 -22.72
CA GLY A 12 10.78 -6.66 -22.20
C GLY A 12 10.83 -6.69 -20.68
N LYS A 13 10.92 -5.54 -20.01
CA LYS A 13 10.86 -5.42 -18.55
C LYS A 13 9.50 -5.82 -18.01
N CYS A 14 8.40 -5.39 -18.65
CA CYS A 14 7.06 -5.82 -18.28
C CYS A 14 6.93 -7.36 -18.35
N THR A 15 7.45 -7.97 -19.41
CA THR A 15 7.43 -9.42 -19.61
C THR A 15 8.28 -10.16 -18.57
N TYR A 16 9.50 -9.67 -18.29
CA TYR A 16 10.38 -10.24 -17.27
C TYR A 16 9.74 -10.23 -15.88
N ILE A 17 9.11 -9.10 -15.54
CA ILE A 17 8.47 -8.92 -14.24
C ILE A 17 7.23 -9.80 -14.14
N ARG A 18 6.40 -9.85 -15.18
CA ARG A 18 5.27 -10.76 -15.24
C ARG A 18 5.72 -12.20 -15.02
N GLY A 19 6.79 -12.65 -15.70
CA GLY A 19 7.35 -13.98 -15.49
C GLY A 19 7.84 -14.23 -14.07
N LYS A 20 8.44 -13.23 -13.41
CA LYS A 20 8.82 -13.32 -11.99
C LYS A 20 7.61 -13.42 -11.04
N THR A 21 6.57 -12.62 -11.28
CA THR A 21 5.33 -12.65 -10.49
C THR A 21 4.63 -14.00 -10.67
N GLU A 22 4.50 -14.48 -11.92
CA GLU A 22 3.92 -15.80 -12.24
C GLU A 22 4.70 -16.94 -11.57
N ALA A 23 6.04 -16.91 -11.63
CA ALA A 23 6.87 -17.90 -10.95
C ALA A 23 6.70 -17.85 -9.43
N THR A 24 6.58 -16.65 -8.84
CA THR A 24 6.35 -16.49 -7.40
C THR A 24 4.99 -17.07 -7.00
N ILE A 25 3.93 -16.77 -7.76
CA ILE A 25 2.60 -17.34 -7.54
C ILE A 25 2.66 -18.86 -7.67
N LYS A 26 3.26 -19.40 -8.73
CA LYS A 26 3.38 -20.84 -8.95
C LYS A 26 4.13 -21.55 -7.81
N ASN A 27 5.15 -20.92 -7.23
CA ASN A 27 5.88 -21.47 -6.09
C ASN A 27 5.11 -21.30 -4.77
N PHE A 28 4.25 -20.29 -4.65
CA PHE A 28 3.40 -20.05 -3.49
C PHE A 28 2.16 -20.98 -3.46
N SER A 29 1.58 -21.30 -4.62
CA SER A 29 0.34 -22.08 -4.73
C SER A 29 0.34 -23.42 -3.98
N PRO A 30 1.44 -24.22 -3.94
CA PRO A 30 1.50 -25.45 -3.14
C PRO A 30 1.38 -25.20 -1.64
N PHE A 31 1.95 -24.09 -1.13
CA PHE A 31 1.82 -23.70 0.28
C PHE A 31 0.38 -23.34 0.59
N TYR A 32 -0.23 -22.50 -0.25
CA TYR A 32 -1.63 -22.10 -0.08
C TYR A 32 -2.57 -23.32 -0.13
N SER A 33 -2.41 -24.21 -1.11
CA SER A 33 -3.27 -25.39 -1.25
C SER A 33 -3.20 -26.32 -0.03
N ARG A 34 -2.01 -26.49 0.55
CA ARG A 34 -1.83 -27.28 1.78
C ARG A 34 -2.48 -26.61 2.98
N GLN A 35 -2.25 -25.31 3.19
CA GLN A 35 -2.84 -24.60 4.32
C GLN A 35 -4.35 -24.44 4.18
N TYR A 36 -4.86 -24.34 2.96
CA TYR A 36 -6.29 -24.32 2.69
C TYR A 36 -6.96 -25.61 3.19
N ALA A 37 -6.40 -26.78 2.86
CA ALA A 37 -6.92 -28.05 3.33
C ALA A 37 -6.89 -28.17 4.87
N VAL A 38 -5.81 -27.69 5.51
CA VAL A 38 -5.67 -27.69 6.98
C VAL A 38 -6.68 -26.76 7.63
N ALA A 39 -6.75 -25.50 7.17
CA ALA A 39 -7.66 -24.50 7.71
C ALA A 39 -9.13 -24.89 7.51
N PHE A 40 -9.47 -25.46 6.33
CA PHE A 40 -10.81 -25.98 6.06
C PHE A 40 -11.18 -27.13 7.01
N CYS A 41 -10.30 -28.12 7.18
CA CYS A 41 -10.54 -29.21 8.12
C CYS A 41 -10.69 -28.71 9.57
N ASN A 42 -9.88 -27.74 9.99
CA ASN A 42 -9.99 -27.13 11.32
C ASN A 42 -11.29 -26.35 11.48
N HIS A 43 -11.74 -25.65 10.44
CA HIS A 43 -13.02 -24.93 10.43
C HIS A 43 -14.19 -25.90 10.58
N VAL A 44 -14.27 -26.93 9.73
CA VAL A 44 -15.31 -27.99 9.83
C VAL A 44 -15.29 -28.65 11.21
N ARG A 45 -14.09 -28.95 11.72
CA ARG A 45 -13.94 -29.51 13.07
C ARG A 45 -14.50 -28.57 14.15
N SER A 46 -14.17 -27.28 14.10
CA SER A 46 -14.65 -26.28 15.06
C SER A 46 -16.18 -26.16 15.04
N GLU A 47 -16.79 -26.16 13.85
CA GLU A 47 -18.24 -26.14 13.66
C GLU A 47 -18.91 -27.41 14.21
N VAL A 48 -18.35 -28.59 13.94
CA VAL A 48 -18.90 -29.88 14.38
C VAL A 48 -18.74 -30.09 15.88
N GLU A 49 -17.57 -29.77 16.44
CA GLU A 49 -17.28 -29.95 17.86
C GLU A 49 -17.95 -28.91 18.76
N GLN A 50 -18.65 -27.91 18.19
CA GLN A 50 -19.16 -26.74 18.91
C GLN A 50 -18.11 -26.24 19.90
N GLN A 51 -16.86 -26.02 19.45
CA GLN A 51 -15.92 -25.27 20.27
C GLN A 51 -16.55 -23.90 20.50
N ARG A 52 -17.22 -23.77 21.65
CA ARG A 52 -17.77 -22.52 22.13
C ARG A 52 -16.55 -21.67 22.40
N ASP A 53 -16.12 -20.91 21.39
CA ASP A 53 -15.36 -19.69 21.64
C ASP A 53 -15.99 -19.04 22.86
N LEU A 54 -15.18 -18.82 23.89
CA LEU A 54 -15.64 -18.27 25.17
C LEU A 54 -16.60 -17.13 24.86
N THR A 55 -17.89 -17.37 25.05
CA THR A 55 -18.92 -16.42 24.64
C THR A 55 -18.60 -15.12 25.33
N SER A 56 -18.22 -14.11 24.56
CA SER A 56 -17.83 -12.80 25.10
C SER A 56 -18.92 -12.34 26.07
N GLN A 57 -18.54 -12.11 27.32
CA GLN A 57 -19.46 -11.55 28.32
C GLN A 57 -19.82 -10.10 28.01
N PHE A 58 -19.08 -9.46 27.10
CA PHE A 58 -19.45 -8.18 26.51
C PHE A 58 -20.49 -8.39 25.42
N LEU A 59 -21.53 -7.55 25.46
CA LEU A 59 -22.49 -7.41 24.35
C LEU A 59 -21.71 -7.19 23.04
N LYS A 60 -22.02 -7.99 22.03
CA LYS A 60 -21.50 -7.76 20.67
C LYS A 60 -21.85 -6.33 20.26
N THR A 61 -20.85 -5.66 19.69
CA THR A 61 -20.74 -4.20 19.52
C THR A 61 -21.97 -3.55 18.86
N LYS A 62 -22.08 -2.22 19.04
CA LYS A 62 -23.03 -1.33 18.35
C LYS A 62 -23.20 -1.71 16.87
N PRO A 63 -24.42 -1.58 16.31
CA PRO A 63 -24.66 -1.85 14.90
C PRO A 63 -23.65 -1.09 14.02
N PRO A 64 -23.22 -1.69 12.88
CA PRO A 64 -22.34 -1.02 11.93
C PRO A 64 -22.89 0.38 11.61
N LEU A 65 -22.02 1.40 11.60
CA LEU A 65 -22.45 2.74 11.21
C LEU A 65 -23.05 2.69 9.81
N GLU A 66 -24.06 3.52 9.56
CA GLU A 66 -24.72 3.59 8.25
C GLU A 66 -23.68 3.83 7.14
N THR A 67 -23.76 3.06 6.07
CA THR A 67 -22.84 3.15 4.93
C THR A 67 -22.79 4.57 4.41
N GLY A 68 -21.58 5.15 4.37
CA GLY A 68 -21.37 6.53 3.93
C GLY A 68 -21.34 7.57 5.04
N THR A 69 -21.40 7.17 6.32
CA THR A 69 -21.22 8.11 7.44
C THR A 69 -19.86 8.80 7.32
N VAL A 70 -19.85 10.13 7.31
CA VAL A 70 -18.63 10.94 7.24
C VAL A 70 -17.97 10.96 8.61
N LEU A 71 -16.74 10.46 8.69
CA LEU A 71 -15.90 10.50 9.88
C LEU A 71 -15.10 11.80 9.97
N TYR A 72 -14.76 12.37 8.81
CA TYR A 72 -13.99 13.61 8.72
C TYR A 72 -14.22 14.30 7.37
N GLU A 73 -14.29 15.62 7.41
CA GLU A 73 -14.31 16.46 6.22
C GLU A 73 -13.51 17.75 6.46
N ALA A 74 -12.73 18.18 5.48
CA ALA A 74 -11.98 19.44 5.55
C ALA A 74 -11.56 19.95 4.16
N GLU A 75 -11.39 21.27 4.04
CA GLU A 75 -10.69 21.90 2.92
C GLU A 75 -9.21 22.03 3.26
N LEU A 76 -8.36 21.48 2.39
CA LEU A 76 -6.91 21.52 2.57
C LEU A 76 -6.19 21.46 1.23
N SER A 77 -4.88 21.73 1.25
CA SER A 77 -4.06 21.61 0.06
C SER A 77 -3.57 20.18 -0.11
N GLN A 78 -3.89 19.55 -1.24
CA GLN A 78 -3.37 18.23 -1.64
C GLN A 78 -2.44 18.38 -2.84
N PHE A 79 -1.32 17.65 -2.85
CA PHE A 79 -0.47 17.57 -4.02
C PHE A 79 -1.08 16.63 -5.07
N ALA A 80 -1.35 17.16 -6.25
CA ALA A 80 -1.83 16.39 -7.39
C ALA A 80 -0.63 15.92 -8.22
N GLU A 81 -0.20 14.66 -8.03
CA GLU A 81 0.97 14.07 -8.71
C GLU A 81 0.88 14.11 -10.25
N ASP A 82 -0.33 13.98 -10.80
CA ASP A 82 -0.63 13.97 -12.24
C ASP A 82 -0.22 15.27 -12.93
N ILE A 83 -0.39 16.39 -12.24
CA ILE A 83 -0.08 17.74 -12.73
C ILE A 83 1.09 18.39 -11.99
N LYS A 84 1.68 17.68 -11.02
CA LYS A 84 2.76 18.14 -10.13
C LYS A 84 2.50 19.50 -9.49
N LYS A 85 1.28 19.74 -9.03
CA LYS A 85 0.86 21.01 -8.43
C LYS A 85 0.03 20.79 -7.17
N TRP A 86 0.17 21.70 -6.21
CA TRP A 86 -0.73 21.79 -5.08
C TRP A 86 -2.07 22.38 -5.52
N LYS A 87 -3.15 21.77 -5.04
CA LYS A 87 -4.52 22.26 -5.25
C LYS A 87 -5.27 22.22 -3.94
N GLU A 88 -6.10 23.23 -3.72
CA GLU A 88 -7.10 23.16 -2.66
C GLU A 88 -8.15 22.13 -3.05
N ARG A 89 -8.46 21.24 -2.12
CA ARG A 89 -9.41 20.15 -2.31
C ARG A 89 -10.22 19.94 -1.05
N TYR A 90 -11.45 19.48 -1.26
CA TYR A 90 -12.31 19.02 -0.19
C TYR A 90 -12.04 17.53 0.07
N ILE A 91 -11.46 17.22 1.23
CA ILE A 91 -11.16 15.84 1.62
C ILE A 91 -12.28 15.31 2.50
N VAL A 92 -12.75 14.10 2.20
CA VAL A 92 -13.77 13.39 2.98
C VAL A 92 -13.26 12.00 3.29
N ILE A 93 -13.41 11.59 4.55
CA ILE A 93 -13.17 10.21 5.00
C ILE A 93 -14.49 9.69 5.55
N LYS A 94 -14.96 8.58 4.99
CA LYS A 94 -16.20 7.91 5.38
C LYS A 94 -15.89 6.68 6.25
N ASN A 95 -16.94 6.00 6.70
CA ASN A 95 -16.84 4.77 7.48
C ASN A 95 -16.25 3.56 6.73
N ASP A 96 -16.00 3.67 5.43
CA ASP A 96 -15.18 2.75 4.65
C ASP A 96 -13.67 3.05 4.75
N PHE A 97 -13.30 4.05 5.57
CA PHE A 97 -11.94 4.53 5.82
C PHE A 97 -11.18 4.96 4.55
N ALA A 98 -11.88 5.16 3.43
CA ALA A 98 -11.30 5.65 2.20
C ALA A 98 -11.12 7.18 2.28
N VAL A 99 -9.94 7.64 1.89
CA VAL A 99 -9.65 9.07 1.75
C VAL A 99 -10.08 9.51 0.36
N GLU A 100 -11.19 10.24 0.29
CA GLU A 100 -11.75 10.78 -0.95
C GLU A 100 -11.39 12.26 -1.10
N SER A 101 -11.04 12.67 -2.31
CA SER A 101 -10.65 14.04 -2.63
C SER A 101 -11.56 14.61 -3.71
N TYR A 102 -12.24 15.70 -3.40
CA TYR A 102 -13.15 16.41 -4.28
C TYR A 102 -12.57 17.78 -4.65
N GLU A 103 -13.12 18.38 -5.69
CA GLU A 103 -12.70 19.71 -6.14
C GLU A 103 -13.04 20.79 -5.12
N ASN A 104 -14.23 20.72 -4.54
CA ASN A 104 -14.73 21.59 -3.49
C ASN A 104 -15.92 20.90 -2.78
N LYS A 105 -16.44 21.55 -1.74
CA LYS A 105 -17.56 21.03 -0.95
C LYS A 105 -18.84 20.89 -1.78
N GLU A 106 -19.08 21.79 -2.74
CA GLU A 106 -20.27 21.78 -3.59
C GLU A 106 -20.27 20.59 -4.56
N ALA A 107 -19.09 20.19 -5.05
CA ALA A 107 -18.95 18.99 -5.87
C ALA A 107 -19.30 17.73 -5.07
N TYR A 108 -18.86 17.67 -3.81
CA TYR A 108 -19.22 16.57 -2.91
C TYR A 108 -20.73 16.52 -2.65
N GLN A 109 -21.36 17.65 -2.29
CA GLN A 109 -22.79 17.73 -2.02
C GLN A 109 -23.67 17.40 -3.23
N ARG A 110 -23.19 17.69 -4.44
CA ARG A 110 -23.87 17.32 -5.70
C ARG A 110 -23.68 15.85 -6.11
N GLY A 111 -22.95 15.05 -5.33
CA GLY A 111 -22.68 13.65 -5.64
C GLY A 111 -21.74 13.45 -6.81
N VAL A 112 -20.89 14.44 -7.13
CA VAL A 112 -19.87 14.30 -8.18
C VAL A 112 -18.84 13.26 -7.74
N ALA A 113 -18.36 12.42 -8.67
CA ALA A 113 -17.34 11.42 -8.35
C ALA A 113 -16.03 12.07 -7.84
N PRO A 114 -15.34 11.47 -6.85
CA PRO A 114 -14.10 12.02 -6.32
C PRO A 114 -12.99 12.03 -7.37
N LYS A 115 -12.12 13.05 -7.32
CA LYS A 115 -10.90 13.15 -8.15
C LYS A 115 -9.89 12.07 -7.80
N SER A 116 -9.81 11.70 -6.53
CA SER A 116 -9.00 10.57 -6.06
C SER A 116 -9.67 9.91 -4.87
N ARG A 117 -9.52 8.59 -4.79
CA ARG A 117 -9.94 7.76 -3.66
C ARG A 117 -8.75 6.89 -3.29
N ILE A 118 -8.28 7.01 -2.06
CA ILE A 118 -7.11 6.30 -1.55
C ILE A 118 -7.54 5.45 -0.37
N LEU A 119 -7.25 4.15 -0.41
CA LEU A 119 -7.38 3.27 0.74
C LEU A 119 -6.02 3.24 1.46
N PRO A 120 -5.90 3.78 2.69
CA PRO A 120 -4.63 3.85 3.39
C PRO A 120 -4.18 2.50 3.99
N ALA A 121 -4.58 1.35 3.45
CA ALA A 121 -4.11 0.04 3.91
C ALA A 121 -2.59 -0.12 3.69
N GLY A 122 -1.89 -0.71 4.66
CA GLY A 122 -0.44 -0.90 4.66
C GLY A 122 0.40 0.39 4.62
N GLY A 123 -0.24 1.55 4.83
CA GLY A 123 0.42 2.84 4.82
C GLY A 123 1.07 3.22 6.14
N LYS A 124 1.84 4.31 6.12
CA LYS A 124 2.36 5.00 7.31
C LYS A 124 2.09 6.50 7.18
N VAL A 125 1.66 7.13 8.28
CA VAL A 125 1.47 8.58 8.35
C VAL A 125 2.75 9.21 8.87
N LEU A 126 3.27 10.21 8.16
CA LEU A 126 4.47 10.95 8.54
C LEU A 126 4.16 12.44 8.50
N THR A 127 4.73 13.21 9.42
CA THR A 127 4.49 14.67 9.52
C THR A 127 5.73 15.49 9.21
N SER A 128 6.87 14.84 8.97
CA SER A 128 8.12 15.50 8.58
C SER A 128 8.69 14.90 7.30
N GLU A 129 9.32 15.75 6.49
CA GLU A 129 9.98 15.33 5.26
C GLU A 129 11.17 14.39 5.54
N ASN A 130 11.91 14.65 6.62
CA ASN A 130 13.04 13.83 7.03
C ASN A 130 12.62 12.39 7.34
N GLU A 131 11.52 12.19 8.07
CA GLU A 131 10.97 10.85 8.32
C GLU A 131 10.52 10.17 7.03
N TYR A 132 9.90 10.92 6.12
CA TYR A 132 9.48 10.40 4.81
C TYR A 132 10.67 9.93 3.97
N ASN A 133 11.75 10.70 3.93
CA ASN A 133 12.95 10.36 3.17
C ASN A 133 13.65 9.16 3.80
N LEU A 134 13.87 9.16 5.12
CA LEU A 134 14.47 8.04 5.84
C LEU A 134 13.71 6.72 5.60
N LEU A 135 12.38 6.79 5.65
CA LEU A 135 11.54 5.62 5.41
C LEU A 135 11.62 5.18 3.95
N SER A 136 11.60 6.12 3.01
CA SER A 136 11.75 5.82 1.59
C SER A 136 13.08 5.14 1.26
N ASP A 137 14.18 5.60 1.85
CA ASP A 137 15.52 5.06 1.62
C ASP A 137 15.66 3.63 2.17
N ARG A 138 14.98 3.32 3.30
CA ARG A 138 14.95 1.96 3.84
C ARG A 138 14.24 0.97 2.90
N PHE A 139 13.15 1.39 2.27
CA PHE A 139 12.35 0.54 1.39
C PHE A 139 12.88 0.47 -0.04
N PHE A 140 13.56 1.51 -0.50
CA PHE A 140 14.16 1.59 -1.84
C PHE A 140 15.62 2.04 -1.74
N PRO A 141 16.51 1.22 -1.17
CA PRO A 141 17.92 1.58 -1.04
C PRO A 141 18.55 1.73 -2.43
N ASP A 142 19.17 2.88 -2.71
CA ASP A 142 19.92 3.09 -3.94
C ASP A 142 21.15 2.15 -3.95
N PRO A 143 21.29 1.24 -4.94
CA PRO A 143 22.41 0.31 -4.99
C PRO A 143 23.78 0.98 -5.18
N LEU A 144 23.83 2.28 -5.55
CA LEU A 144 25.07 2.96 -5.95
C LEU A 144 25.34 4.28 -5.21
N ALA A 145 24.47 4.73 -4.32
CA ALA A 145 24.74 5.93 -3.54
C ALA A 145 25.76 5.62 -2.42
N PRO A 146 26.92 6.33 -2.33
CA PRO A 146 27.69 6.35 -1.10
C PRO A 146 26.80 6.84 0.02
N SER A 147 27.00 6.34 1.24
CA SER A 147 26.27 6.74 2.45
C SER A 147 26.59 8.17 2.91
N GLU A 148 26.73 9.10 1.98
CA GLU A 148 26.94 10.51 2.24
C GLU A 148 25.66 11.25 1.91
N LYS A 149 25.20 12.02 2.90
CA LYS A 149 24.02 12.87 2.89
C LYS A 149 24.17 13.98 1.83
N GLU A 150 24.06 13.66 0.56
CA GLU A 150 23.82 14.70 -0.44
C GLU A 150 22.38 15.17 -0.28
N ASN A 151 22.22 16.47 -0.03
CA ASN A 151 20.96 17.19 0.03
C ASN A 151 20.05 16.80 -1.14
N ALA A 152 19.20 15.81 -0.93
CA ALA A 152 18.12 15.48 -1.83
C ALA A 152 17.18 16.69 -1.82
N GLN A 153 17.08 17.41 -2.94
CA GLN A 153 16.09 18.48 -3.05
C GLN A 153 14.70 17.92 -2.72
N PRO A 154 13.88 18.67 -1.96
CA PRO A 154 12.52 18.27 -1.64
C PRO A 154 11.76 17.87 -2.91
N PHE A 155 11.22 16.65 -2.91
CA PHE A 155 10.45 16.12 -4.05
C PHE A 155 9.23 16.99 -4.37
N VAL A 156 8.70 17.63 -3.33
CA VAL A 156 7.60 18.57 -3.42
C VAL A 156 7.96 19.77 -2.57
N VAL A 157 8.08 20.95 -3.20
CA VAL A 157 8.17 22.21 -2.46
C VAL A 157 6.85 22.36 -1.70
N LEU A 158 6.96 22.42 -0.38
CA LEU A 158 5.80 22.56 0.51
C LEU A 158 5.20 23.96 0.37
N PRO A 159 3.87 24.09 0.22
CA PRO A 159 3.21 25.37 0.11
C PRO A 159 2.94 25.98 1.49
N LYS A 160 2.91 25.17 2.57
CA LYS A 160 2.60 25.58 3.95
C LYS A 160 3.42 24.77 4.97
N GLU A 161 3.36 25.18 6.23
CA GLU A 161 4.25 24.74 7.32
C GLU A 161 3.90 23.37 7.92
N PHE A 162 2.68 22.85 7.73
CA PHE A 162 2.21 21.64 8.41
C PHE A 162 1.84 20.51 7.42
N PRO A 163 2.83 19.75 6.89
CA PRO A 163 2.58 18.66 5.96
C PRO A 163 2.13 17.37 6.64
N VAL A 164 1.34 16.57 5.93
CA VAL A 164 1.03 15.18 6.29
C VAL A 164 1.26 14.31 5.04
N TYR A 165 2.13 13.31 5.19
CA TYR A 165 2.46 12.35 4.17
C TYR A 165 1.81 11.01 4.49
N LEU A 166 0.99 10.51 3.58
CA LEU A 166 0.55 9.12 3.57
C LEU A 166 1.51 8.34 2.68
N TRP A 167 2.45 7.64 3.30
CA TRP A 167 3.40 6.78 2.59
C TRP A 167 2.79 5.39 2.39
N GLN A 168 2.89 4.81 1.20
CA GLN A 168 2.42 3.45 0.91
C GLN A 168 3.47 2.67 0.09
N PRO A 169 3.80 1.41 0.45
CA PRO A 169 4.89 0.69 -0.22
C PRO A 169 4.69 0.48 -1.73
N PHE A 170 3.45 0.17 -2.15
CA PHE A 170 3.12 -0.23 -3.53
C PHE A 170 2.13 0.68 -4.23
N LEU A 171 1.44 1.51 -3.45
CA LEU A 171 0.41 2.42 -3.93
C LEU A 171 0.94 3.85 -4.00
N ARG A 172 0.11 4.76 -4.56
CA ARG A 172 0.46 6.18 -4.63
C ARG A 172 0.48 6.78 -3.24
N HIS A 173 1.46 7.64 -2.99
CA HIS A 173 1.54 8.33 -1.72
C HIS A 173 0.55 9.50 -1.72
N GLY A 174 0.01 9.82 -0.56
CA GLY A 174 -0.78 11.04 -0.35
C GLY A 174 0.10 12.14 0.23
N TYR A 175 -0.03 13.35 -0.29
CA TYR A 175 0.64 14.53 0.25
C TYR A 175 -0.41 15.59 0.55
N PHE A 176 -0.49 15.99 1.81
CA PHE A 176 -1.47 16.93 2.32
C PHE A 176 -0.75 18.05 3.08
N CYS A 177 -1.32 19.24 3.10
CA CYS A 177 -0.73 20.38 3.78
C CYS A 177 -1.79 21.25 4.43
N PHE A 178 -1.58 21.58 5.70
CA PHE A 178 -2.50 22.30 6.57
C PHE A 178 -1.99 23.71 6.90
N HIS A 179 -2.91 24.59 7.26
CA HIS A 179 -2.59 25.92 7.77
C HIS A 179 -2.30 25.92 9.28
N GLU A 180 -2.92 25.00 10.03
CA GLU A 180 -2.81 24.94 11.47
C GLU A 180 -2.21 23.59 11.94
N ALA A 181 -1.35 23.66 12.96
CA ALA A 181 -0.76 22.47 13.60
C ALA A 181 -1.81 21.60 14.30
N THR A 182 -2.89 22.20 14.80
CA THR A 182 -4.04 21.53 15.44
C THR A 182 -4.72 20.58 14.45
N ASP A 183 -5.00 21.06 13.24
CA ASP A 183 -5.68 20.29 12.21
C ASP A 183 -4.77 19.24 11.57
N GLN A 184 -3.47 19.54 11.40
CA GLN A 184 -2.47 18.56 11.03
C GLN A 184 -2.46 17.37 12.01
N LYS A 185 -2.46 17.64 13.33
CA LYS A 185 -2.46 16.60 14.37
C LYS A 185 -3.76 15.79 14.38
N LYS A 186 -4.91 16.45 14.25
CA LYS A 186 -6.21 15.75 14.17
C LYS A 186 -6.25 14.82 12.97
N PHE A 187 -5.84 15.32 11.80
CA PHE A 187 -5.86 14.54 10.56
C PHE A 187 -4.85 13.40 10.58
N SER A 188 -3.64 13.61 11.12
CA SER A 188 -2.62 12.55 11.20
C SER A 188 -3.05 11.44 12.17
N ALA A 189 -3.67 11.77 13.30
CA ALA A 189 -4.22 10.80 14.24
C ALA A 189 -5.37 10.00 13.59
N LEU A 190 -6.31 10.69 12.94
CA LEU A 190 -7.42 10.05 12.24
C LEU A 190 -6.94 9.12 11.12
N LEU A 191 -5.98 9.56 10.29
CA LEU A 191 -5.41 8.71 9.25
C LEU A 191 -4.71 7.49 9.85
N SER A 192 -4.00 7.66 10.96
CA SER A 192 -3.36 6.54 11.66
C SER A 192 -4.39 5.53 12.18
N ASP A 193 -5.53 6.02 12.67
CA ASP A 193 -6.67 5.17 13.03
C ASP A 193 -7.27 4.47 11.82
N CYS A 194 -7.46 5.17 10.68
CA CYS A 194 -7.94 4.55 9.44
C CYS A 194 -7.03 3.41 8.98
N ILE A 195 -5.70 3.63 8.98
CA ILE A 195 -4.70 2.59 8.66
C ILE A 195 -4.84 1.41 9.63
N ARG A 196 -4.92 1.68 10.93
CA ARG A 196 -5.06 0.65 11.97
C ARG A 196 -6.34 -0.17 11.76
N HIS A 197 -7.46 0.48 11.45
CA HIS A 197 -8.73 -0.20 11.18
C HIS A 197 -8.64 -1.08 9.93
N LEU A 198 -8.18 -0.54 8.81
CA LEU A 198 -8.05 -1.29 7.55
C LEU A 198 -7.06 -2.46 7.65
N ASN A 199 -5.93 -2.29 8.35
CA ASN A 199 -4.98 -3.37 8.55
C ASN A 199 -5.53 -4.45 9.47
N HIS A 200 -6.38 -4.09 10.43
CA HIS A 200 -6.95 -5.04 11.39
C HIS A 200 -8.20 -5.76 10.86
N ASP A 201 -8.95 -5.15 9.95
CA ASP A 201 -10.12 -5.78 9.31
C ASP A 201 -9.72 -7.02 8.51
N TYR A 202 -8.56 -7.00 7.84
CA TYR A 202 -8.01 -8.19 7.18
C TYR A 202 -7.68 -9.31 8.17
N THR A 203 -7.08 -8.97 9.32
CA THR A 203 -6.78 -9.95 10.40
C THR A 203 -8.04 -10.47 11.10
N LYS A 204 -9.19 -9.77 10.97
CA LYS A 204 -10.48 -10.15 11.55
C LYS A 204 -11.41 -10.89 10.60
N GLN A 205 -11.05 -11.03 9.32
CA GLN A 205 -11.72 -12.01 8.48
C GLN A 205 -11.39 -13.40 9.05
N MET A 206 -12.27 -13.88 9.93
CA MET A 206 -12.26 -15.24 10.54
C MET A 206 -12.62 -16.32 9.51
N THR A 207 -12.43 -16.02 8.22
CA THR A 207 -12.61 -16.99 7.16
C THR A 207 -11.37 -17.89 7.16
N PHE A 208 -11.59 -19.18 7.02
CA PHE A 208 -10.49 -20.14 7.02
C PHE A 208 -9.56 -19.91 5.82
N GLU A 209 -10.06 -19.27 4.75
CA GLU A 209 -9.29 -18.84 3.59
C GLU A 209 -8.23 -17.78 3.93
N ALA A 210 -8.59 -16.77 4.72
CA ALA A 210 -7.66 -15.72 5.14
C ALA A 210 -6.59 -16.29 6.08
N GLN A 211 -6.98 -17.21 6.97
CA GLN A 211 -6.04 -17.92 7.84
C GLN A 211 -5.07 -18.81 7.02
N ALA A 212 -5.60 -19.58 6.06
CA ALA A 212 -4.79 -20.39 5.15
C ALA A 212 -3.79 -19.54 4.36
N PHE A 213 -4.20 -18.36 3.90
CA PHE A 213 -3.32 -17.42 3.19
C PHE A 213 -2.19 -16.92 4.08
N LEU A 214 -2.49 -16.45 5.29
CA LEU A 214 -1.50 -15.93 6.24
C LEU A 214 -0.47 -17.01 6.65
N GLU A 215 -0.95 -18.22 6.95
CA GLU A 215 -0.08 -19.35 7.27
C GLU A 215 0.77 -19.76 6.06
N ALA A 216 0.20 -19.78 4.85
CA ALA A 216 0.96 -20.06 3.64
C ALA A 216 2.05 -19.02 3.36
N VAL A 217 1.75 -17.73 3.60
CA VAL A 217 2.75 -16.63 3.50
C VAL A 217 3.87 -16.85 4.50
N GLN A 218 3.55 -17.24 5.73
CA GLN A 218 4.54 -17.56 6.75
C GLN A 218 5.45 -18.72 6.31
N PHE A 219 4.89 -19.85 5.90
CA PHE A 219 5.68 -21.02 5.47
C PHE A 219 6.54 -20.73 4.25
N PHE A 220 6.00 -20.04 3.25
CA PHE A 220 6.75 -19.67 2.05
C PHE A 220 7.96 -18.77 2.38
N ARG A 221 7.83 -17.88 3.37
CA ARG A 221 8.96 -17.06 3.85
C ARG A 221 9.98 -17.88 4.64
N GLN A 222 9.52 -18.81 5.47
CA GLN A 222 10.39 -19.70 6.23
C GLN A 222 11.24 -20.59 5.32
N GLU A 223 10.69 -21.09 4.21
CA GLU A 223 11.45 -21.86 3.21
C GLU A 223 12.59 -21.03 2.60
N LYS A 224 12.39 -19.71 2.48
CA LYS A 224 13.42 -18.75 2.05
C LYS A 224 14.36 -18.30 3.17
N GLY A 225 14.24 -18.86 4.37
CA GLY A 225 15.06 -18.52 5.54
C GLY A 225 14.65 -17.23 6.26
N HIS A 226 13.46 -16.69 5.98
CA HIS A 226 12.93 -15.49 6.62
C HIS A 226 11.96 -15.86 7.75
N TYR A 227 12.41 -15.68 8.99
CA TYR A 227 11.67 -15.97 10.21
C TYR A 227 11.24 -14.68 10.93
N GLY A 228 10.10 -14.73 11.63
CA GLY A 228 9.57 -13.60 12.41
C GLY A 228 8.42 -12.84 11.71
N SER A 229 7.85 -11.87 12.43
CA SER A 229 6.76 -11.03 11.94
C SER A 229 7.21 -10.17 10.76
N TRP A 230 6.32 -9.98 9.78
CA TRP A 230 6.62 -9.21 8.57
C TRP A 230 5.75 -7.95 8.54
N GLU A 231 6.40 -6.79 8.56
CA GLU A 231 5.72 -5.48 8.53
C GLU A 231 4.84 -5.30 7.26
N MET A 232 5.07 -6.06 6.19
CA MET A 232 4.35 -5.95 4.90
C MET A 232 3.17 -6.92 4.75
N ILE A 233 2.77 -7.63 5.81
CA ILE A 233 1.48 -8.35 5.86
C ILE A 233 0.39 -7.33 6.23
N THR A 234 0.23 -6.31 5.40
CA THR A 234 -0.76 -5.26 5.58
C THR A 234 -1.35 -4.90 4.23
N GLY A 235 -2.67 -5.01 4.08
CA GLY A 235 -3.34 -4.91 2.79
C GLY A 235 -4.17 -6.14 2.42
N ASP A 236 -4.60 -6.20 1.17
CA ASP A 236 -5.30 -7.36 0.59
C ASP A 236 -4.30 -8.48 0.18
N GLU A 237 -4.81 -9.68 -0.13
CA GLU A 237 -4.01 -10.83 -0.58
C GLU A 237 -3.08 -10.47 -1.75
N VAL A 238 -3.58 -9.65 -2.68
CA VAL A 238 -2.85 -9.20 -3.86
C VAL A 238 -1.63 -8.37 -3.45
N GLN A 239 -1.79 -7.41 -2.54
CA GLN A 239 -0.71 -6.58 -2.03
C GLN A 239 0.36 -7.41 -1.31
N VAL A 240 -0.04 -8.42 -0.54
CA VAL A 240 0.89 -9.30 0.17
C VAL A 240 1.67 -10.20 -0.80
N THR A 241 1.00 -10.81 -1.79
CA THR A 241 1.68 -11.62 -2.82
C THR A 241 2.64 -10.77 -3.68
N TRP A 242 2.26 -9.53 -3.98
CA TRP A 242 3.13 -8.57 -4.64
C TRP A 242 4.35 -8.21 -3.80
N ALA A 243 4.15 -7.92 -2.52
CA ALA A 243 5.25 -7.66 -1.60
C ALA A 243 6.26 -8.81 -1.57
N GLN A 244 5.77 -10.05 -1.65
CA GLN A 244 6.59 -11.25 -1.65
C GLN A 244 7.41 -11.42 -2.94
N SER A 245 6.87 -10.96 -4.07
CA SER A 245 7.55 -10.99 -5.37
C SER A 245 8.70 -9.98 -5.47
N PHE A 246 8.64 -8.91 -4.67
CA PHE A 246 9.59 -7.79 -4.71
C PHE A 246 10.31 -7.53 -3.38
N GLU A 247 10.33 -8.51 -2.46
CA GLU A 247 11.09 -8.39 -1.22
C GLU A 247 12.56 -8.02 -1.57
N PRO A 248 13.16 -7.02 -0.92
CA PRO A 248 14.47 -6.46 -1.33
C PRO A 248 15.61 -7.49 -1.44
N SER A 249 15.50 -8.60 -0.71
CA SER A 249 16.39 -9.76 -0.82
C SER A 249 16.33 -10.46 -2.19
N SER A 250 15.16 -10.49 -2.84
CA SER A 250 14.94 -11.08 -4.17
C SER A 250 15.41 -10.20 -5.34
N LEU A 251 15.60 -8.90 -5.12
CA LEU A 251 16.17 -7.98 -6.11
C LEU A 251 17.70 -8.07 -6.19
N ARG A 252 18.37 -8.64 -5.18
CA ARG A 252 19.83 -8.83 -5.16
C ARG A 252 20.33 -9.95 -6.08
N VAL A 253 19.46 -10.86 -6.52
CA VAL A 253 19.84 -12.06 -7.29
C VAL A 253 19.73 -11.83 -8.82
N GLY A 254 19.31 -10.65 -9.27
CA GLY A 254 19.33 -10.26 -10.68
C GLY A 254 20.70 -9.70 -11.07
N GLY A 255 21.56 -10.56 -11.62
CA GLY A 255 22.98 -10.30 -11.86
C GLY A 255 23.35 -9.05 -12.66
N GLN A 256 24.63 -8.69 -12.46
CA GLN A 256 25.51 -7.90 -13.32
C GLN A 256 24.96 -7.62 -14.73
N SER A 257 24.62 -6.36 -15.01
CA SER A 257 24.72 -5.83 -16.37
C SER A 257 26.03 -5.06 -16.47
N HIS A 258 27.08 -5.75 -16.91
CA HIS A 258 28.31 -5.08 -17.37
C HIS A 258 27.96 -4.15 -18.54
N ASN A 259 28.53 -2.95 -18.51
CA ASN A 259 28.56 -1.93 -19.58
C ASN A 259 27.24 -1.24 -19.96
N LYS A 260 27.01 -0.07 -19.35
CA LYS A 260 27.05 1.21 -20.10
C LYS A 260 27.14 2.39 -19.12
N LYS A 261 28.34 2.97 -19.01
CA LYS A 261 28.54 4.37 -18.60
C LYS A 261 27.78 5.26 -19.59
N LYS A 262 26.54 5.63 -19.27
CA LYS A 262 25.87 6.82 -19.83
C LYS A 262 24.63 7.15 -19.01
N ASN A 263 24.79 8.16 -18.15
CA ASN A 263 23.73 9.05 -17.70
C ASN A 263 22.54 8.42 -16.92
N GLN A 264 22.80 7.80 -15.77
CA GLN A 264 21.71 7.38 -14.88
C GLN A 264 21.79 8.06 -13.51
N ARG A 265 21.59 9.39 -13.52
CA ARG A 265 21.01 10.11 -12.36
C ARG A 265 19.50 9.83 -12.32
N LYS A 266 19.13 8.56 -12.20
CA LYS A 266 17.72 8.17 -12.07
C LYS A 266 17.39 8.12 -10.59
N THR A 267 16.85 9.23 -10.11
CA THR A 267 16.54 9.47 -8.70
C THR A 267 15.58 8.42 -8.15
N LEU A 268 15.62 8.18 -6.83
CA LEU A 268 14.66 7.39 -6.03
C LEU A 268 13.20 7.49 -6.51
N GLN A 269 12.83 8.64 -7.05
CA GLN A 269 11.51 8.97 -7.59
C GLN A 269 11.16 8.25 -8.89
N GLU A 270 12.11 8.05 -9.80
CA GLU A 270 11.88 7.24 -11.00
C GLU A 270 11.65 5.78 -10.63
N TRP A 271 12.39 5.27 -9.65
CA TRP A 271 12.20 3.92 -9.10
C TRP A 271 10.83 3.76 -8.42
N LYS A 272 10.43 4.73 -7.57
CA LYS A 272 9.10 4.75 -6.93
C LYS A 272 7.97 4.75 -7.96
N MET A 273 8.01 5.65 -8.94
CA MET A 273 7.01 5.73 -10.01
C MET A 273 7.00 4.47 -10.87
N TRP A 274 8.16 3.86 -11.10
CA TRP A 274 8.31 2.60 -11.83
C TRP A 274 7.63 1.45 -11.09
N PHE A 275 7.90 1.26 -9.79
CA PHE A 275 7.28 0.22 -8.96
C PHE A 275 5.75 0.39 -8.83
N GLN A 276 5.26 1.61 -8.61
CA GLN A 276 3.81 1.86 -8.52
C GLN A 276 3.09 1.62 -9.85
N ARG A 277 3.73 1.97 -10.98
CA ARG A 277 3.17 1.74 -12.32
C ARG A 277 3.17 0.26 -12.68
N LEU A 278 4.19 -0.46 -12.25
CA LEU A 278 4.32 -1.90 -12.38
C LEU A 278 3.23 -2.66 -11.62
N PHE A 279 3.02 -2.33 -10.35
CA PHE A 279 1.97 -2.92 -9.51
C PHE A 279 0.59 -2.75 -10.18
N ARG A 280 0.27 -1.55 -10.67
CA ARG A 280 -0.99 -1.25 -11.37
C ARG A 280 -1.17 -1.98 -12.70
N SER A 281 -0.10 -2.16 -13.47
CA SER A 281 -0.14 -2.84 -14.76
C SER A 281 -0.38 -4.34 -14.60
N SER A 282 0.19 -4.93 -13.57
CA SER A 282 0.18 -6.36 -13.37
C SER A 282 -0.98 -6.84 -12.48
N SER A 283 -1.45 -6.02 -11.53
CA SER A 283 -2.68 -6.32 -10.78
C SER A 283 -3.94 -6.37 -11.67
N ARG A 284 -3.97 -5.62 -12.78
CA ARG A 284 -5.05 -5.68 -13.78
C ARG A 284 -5.03 -6.92 -14.68
N SER A 285 -3.89 -7.58 -14.84
CA SER A 285 -3.70 -8.66 -15.83
C SER A 285 -3.59 -10.05 -15.22
N VAL A 286 -3.06 -10.17 -14.00
CA VAL A 286 -2.81 -11.49 -13.36
C VAL A 286 -4.12 -12.16 -12.88
N TRP A 287 -5.19 -11.41 -12.68
CA TRP A 287 -6.44 -11.94 -12.09
C TRP A 287 -7.68 -11.84 -13.00
N SER A 288 -7.52 -11.48 -14.28
CA SER A 288 -8.60 -11.63 -15.28
C SER A 288 -8.76 -13.08 -15.77
N THR A 289 -7.88 -13.99 -15.37
CA THR A 289 -7.81 -15.39 -15.84
C THR A 289 -7.81 -16.42 -14.72
N SER A 290 -8.13 -16.01 -13.49
CA SER A 290 -8.23 -16.92 -12.34
C SER A 290 -9.55 -16.71 -11.60
N TYR A 291 -10.66 -16.97 -12.31
CA TYR A 291 -11.93 -17.46 -11.79
C TYR A 291 -12.60 -18.27 -12.91
#